data_AF-A0A0S2JDJ2-F1
#
_entry.id   AF-A0A0S2JDJ2-F1
#
_cell.length_a   1.000
_cell.length_b   1.000
_cell.length_c   1.000
_cell.angle_alpha   90.00
_cell.angle_beta   90.00
_cell.angle_gamma   90.00
#
_symmetry.space_group_name_H-M   'P 1'
#
loop_
_entity.id
_entity.type
_entity.pdbx_description
1 polymer ?
#
loop_
_entity_poly.entity_id
_entity_poly.type
_entity_poly.pdbx_seq_one_letter_code
_entity_poly.pdbx_strand_id
1 'polypeptide(L)'
;MNKYLISPLLLTILLQGCGGSSSSTPPEPSEPVEYNFSLTSQLSNDCGVSSAFMEIELLLQDDTWQTLKTYQPDDNGVISFITQDEFINYTIVAKNQQGDEAEGLNVVSFYQASSDTPSHYQAQFDDLVDNTTCQCVTKNLELSHRTFETQTQTSATSSLAFVESSEIDKGTTLFEGVKVCGTLDDVWPLSSFSILGTDSNGKEIGSAGFIENFNVNDDVWLVEGYEPADIFKLNLPYQEVSSVQLIDGEKHFPMQVAEGEQSLLIFDNHINTFKSDYQSQASVTWVLKNNDRESVISKNIRRVTSTDAQTSIDVKASMHKPAFDEDFQEINGDYSYDYSAVAGFPMAVISYTFLAFDSESKILPAKWTFYGPEKGMLAISAPLTGYEEIINAKTRKDAIDVRLVNSLSSNNYHDYIKYYQGNSSANMTSDFAKEMTAVELARKYY
;
A
#
# COMPACT_ATOMS: atom_id res chain seq x y z
N MET A 1 -25.28 27.51 -75.99
CA MET A 1 -23.94 27.76 -76.57
C MET A 1 -23.07 26.56 -76.25
N ASN A 2 -22.49 25.93 -77.30
CA ASN A 2 -21.41 24.93 -77.40
C ASN A 2 -21.27 23.84 -76.31
N LYS A 3 -21.52 22.54 -76.59
CA LYS A 3 -20.64 21.56 -77.29
C LYS A 3 -19.21 21.58 -76.71
N TYR A 4 -18.65 20.50 -76.15
CA TYR A 4 -18.23 19.28 -76.85
C TYR A 4 -18.05 18.05 -75.94
N LEU A 5 -18.45 16.89 -76.47
CA LEU A 5 -17.86 15.57 -76.22
C LEU A 5 -16.44 15.50 -76.81
N ILE A 6 -15.57 14.60 -76.32
CA ILE A 6 -14.93 13.50 -77.08
C ILE A 6 -13.83 12.84 -76.22
N SER A 7 -13.93 11.51 -76.12
CA SER A 7 -13.00 10.50 -75.59
C SER A 7 -11.89 10.19 -76.63
N PRO A 8 -11.27 8.99 -76.68
CA PRO A 8 -10.15 8.41 -75.92
C PRO A 8 -8.83 8.42 -76.74
N LEU A 9 -7.69 8.00 -76.16
CA LEU A 9 -6.79 7.04 -76.85
C LEU A 9 -5.67 6.51 -75.94
N LEU A 10 -5.52 5.18 -75.97
CA LEU A 10 -4.31 4.45 -75.60
C LEU A 10 -3.12 4.88 -76.45
N LEU A 11 -1.92 4.89 -75.86
CA LEU A 11 -0.71 4.49 -76.58
C LEU A 11 0.31 3.85 -75.63
N THR A 12 0.40 2.53 -75.69
CA THR A 12 1.52 1.72 -75.22
C THR A 12 2.74 1.93 -76.09
N ILE A 13 3.91 2.20 -75.49
CA ILE A 13 5.22 1.87 -76.04
C ILE A 13 6.07 1.24 -74.94
N LEU A 14 6.46 -0.02 -75.17
CA LEU A 14 7.53 -0.76 -74.49
C LEU A 14 8.88 -0.36 -75.08
N LEU A 15 9.92 -0.16 -74.25
CA LEU A 15 11.20 -0.90 -74.27
C LEU A 15 12.28 -0.21 -73.39
N GLN A 16 12.57 -0.89 -72.27
CA GLN A 16 13.87 -1.22 -71.64
C GLN A 16 15.05 -0.21 -71.59
N GLY A 17 15.57 -0.02 -70.36
CA GLY A 17 17.03 -0.08 -70.11
C GLY A 17 17.71 1.01 -69.27
N CYS A 18 17.57 0.94 -67.93
CA CYS A 18 18.58 1.29 -66.90
C CYS A 18 17.88 1.12 -65.54
N GLY A 19 18.21 0.16 -64.66
CA GLY A 19 19.52 0.01 -64.05
C GLY A 19 19.50 0.72 -62.69
N GLY A 20 18.88 0.10 -61.69
CA GLY A 20 18.72 0.67 -60.34
C GLY A 20 18.04 -0.31 -59.40
N SER A 21 18.76 -1.38 -59.05
CA SER A 21 18.31 -2.39 -58.09
C SER A 21 18.46 -1.84 -56.67
N SER A 22 17.40 -1.28 -56.09
CA SER A 22 17.35 -1.06 -54.64
C SER A 22 16.95 -2.38 -53.98
N SER A 23 17.96 -3.19 -53.62
CA SER A 23 17.75 -4.28 -52.68
C SER A 23 17.46 -3.66 -51.31
N SER A 24 16.19 -3.51 -50.97
CA SER A 24 15.80 -3.44 -49.57
C SER A 24 16.07 -4.83 -48.99
N THR A 25 17.27 -5.01 -48.43
CA THR A 25 17.53 -6.08 -47.50
C THR A 25 16.41 -6.03 -46.45
N PRO A 26 15.73 -7.15 -46.18
CA PRO A 26 14.87 -7.23 -44.99
C PRO A 26 15.70 -6.76 -43.79
N PRO A 27 15.13 -5.96 -42.87
CA PRO A 27 15.83 -5.69 -41.62
C PRO A 27 16.27 -7.03 -41.03
N GLU A 28 17.54 -7.13 -40.62
CA GLU A 28 18.00 -8.31 -39.89
C GLU A 28 16.99 -8.60 -38.76
N PRO A 29 16.60 -9.87 -38.54
CA PRO A 29 15.78 -10.20 -37.40
C PRO A 29 16.51 -9.69 -36.17
N SER A 30 15.91 -8.76 -35.44
CA SER A 30 16.42 -8.33 -34.15
C SER A 30 16.49 -9.57 -33.26
N GLU A 31 17.64 -9.80 -32.62
CA GLU A 31 17.74 -10.88 -31.63
C GLU A 31 16.65 -10.67 -30.56
N PRO A 32 15.96 -11.75 -30.13
CA PRO A 32 14.96 -11.62 -29.09
C PRO A 32 15.61 -11.08 -27.82
N VAL A 33 15.04 -10.01 -27.26
CA VAL A 33 15.49 -9.44 -26.00
C VAL A 33 15.06 -10.39 -24.89
N GLU A 34 16.02 -10.84 -24.08
CA GLU A 34 15.76 -11.66 -22.90
C GLU A 34 15.71 -10.77 -21.65
N TYR A 35 14.69 -11.02 -20.84
CA TYR A 35 14.42 -10.35 -19.57
C TYR A 35 14.60 -11.36 -18.43
N ASN A 36 15.18 -10.91 -17.31
CA ASN A 36 15.36 -11.75 -16.13
C ASN A 36 14.41 -11.31 -15.02
N PHE A 37 13.29 -12.01 -14.91
CA PHE A 37 12.33 -11.76 -13.84
C PHE A 37 12.86 -12.33 -12.52
N SER A 38 12.69 -11.56 -11.44
CA SER A 38 12.98 -11.99 -10.08
C SER A 38 11.89 -11.50 -9.11
N LEU A 39 11.44 -12.39 -8.24
CA LEU A 39 10.57 -12.10 -7.10
C LEU A 39 11.29 -12.50 -5.81
N THR A 40 11.43 -11.57 -4.89
CA THR A 40 11.93 -11.85 -3.53
C THR A 40 10.75 -11.96 -2.57
N SER A 41 10.65 -13.10 -1.89
CA SER A 41 9.64 -13.42 -0.90
C SER A 41 10.26 -13.47 0.50
N GLN A 42 9.73 -12.68 1.43
CA GLN A 42 10.33 -12.53 2.76
C GLN A 42 9.28 -12.45 3.87
N LEU A 43 9.67 -12.90 5.06
CA LEU A 43 9.04 -12.55 6.33
C LEU A 43 9.88 -11.47 7.00
N SER A 44 9.28 -10.71 7.91
CA SER A 44 9.99 -9.78 8.79
C SER A 44 9.68 -10.13 10.22
N ASN A 45 10.71 -10.19 11.06
CA ASN A 45 10.53 -10.45 12.49
C ASN A 45 10.13 -9.18 13.26
N ASP A 46 9.90 -9.32 14.57
CA ASP A 46 9.44 -8.21 15.43
C ASP A 46 10.42 -7.01 15.43
N CYS A 47 11.66 -7.22 15.03
CA CYS A 47 12.72 -6.21 14.94
C CYS A 47 12.89 -5.63 13.52
N GLY A 48 12.05 -6.03 12.56
CA GLY A 48 12.15 -5.59 11.16
C GLY A 48 13.25 -6.27 10.35
N VAL A 49 13.89 -7.33 10.88
CA VAL A 49 14.88 -8.11 10.14
C VAL A 49 14.16 -9.07 9.20
N SER A 50 14.49 -8.99 7.92
CA SER A 50 13.89 -9.87 6.91
C SER A 50 14.58 -11.24 6.82
N SER A 51 13.78 -12.29 6.67
CA SER A 51 14.20 -13.66 6.37
C SER A 51 13.47 -14.20 5.14
N ALA A 52 14.05 -15.22 4.50
CA ALA A 52 13.45 -15.87 3.33
C ALA A 52 12.10 -16.54 3.68
N PHE A 53 11.10 -16.40 2.81
CA PHE A 53 9.83 -17.11 2.93
C PHE A 53 9.62 -18.06 1.74
N MET A 54 9.55 -19.35 2.03
CA MET A 54 9.50 -20.42 1.02
C MET A 54 8.10 -21.05 0.82
N GLU A 55 7.13 -20.76 1.68
CA GLU A 55 5.75 -21.29 1.58
C GLU A 55 4.91 -20.47 0.58
N ILE A 56 5.46 -20.32 -0.62
CA ILE A 56 4.97 -19.48 -1.71
C ILE A 56 5.29 -20.16 -3.04
N GLU A 57 4.42 -19.96 -4.03
CA GLU A 57 4.74 -20.26 -5.42
C GLU A 57 4.25 -19.17 -6.37
N LEU A 58 4.82 -19.17 -7.57
CA LEU A 58 4.45 -18.24 -8.64
C LEU A 58 3.93 -19.02 -9.84
N LEU A 59 2.71 -18.67 -10.27
CA LEU A 59 2.08 -19.15 -11.48
C LEU A 59 2.28 -18.10 -12.57
N LEU A 60 3.12 -18.40 -13.57
CA LEU A 60 3.24 -17.61 -14.79
C LEU A 60 2.05 -17.96 -15.70
N GLN A 61 1.33 -16.94 -16.17
CA GLN A 61 0.06 -17.09 -16.86
C GLN A 61 0.03 -16.33 -18.19
N ASP A 62 -0.83 -16.76 -19.11
CA ASP A 62 -1.10 -16.04 -20.35
C ASP A 62 -2.12 -14.89 -20.16
N ASP A 63 -2.51 -14.23 -21.25
CA ASP A 63 -3.51 -13.15 -21.24
C ASP A 63 -4.94 -13.60 -20.90
N THR A 64 -5.19 -14.91 -20.86
CA THR A 64 -6.45 -15.52 -20.44
C THR A 64 -6.38 -16.11 -19.03
N TRP A 65 -5.30 -15.81 -18.30
CA TRP A 65 -5.00 -16.31 -16.96
C TRP A 65 -4.79 -17.82 -16.87
N GLN A 66 -4.61 -18.52 -18.00
CA GLN A 66 -4.24 -19.94 -17.95
C GLN A 66 -2.77 -20.08 -17.53
N THR A 67 -2.51 -20.99 -16.60
CA THR A 67 -1.15 -21.25 -16.12
C THR A 67 -0.30 -21.87 -17.22
N LEU A 68 0.78 -21.17 -17.56
CA LEU A 68 1.82 -21.65 -18.46
C LEU A 68 2.86 -22.48 -17.70
N LYS A 69 3.25 -22.01 -16.52
CA LYS A 69 4.29 -22.63 -15.70
C LYS A 69 4.20 -22.21 -14.24
N THR A 70 4.57 -23.12 -13.35
CA THR A 70 4.70 -22.86 -11.91
C THR A 70 6.17 -22.83 -11.52
N TYR A 71 6.53 -21.91 -10.64
CA TYR A 71 7.86 -21.74 -10.09
C TYR A 71 7.80 -21.75 -8.55
N GLN A 72 8.83 -22.36 -7.95
CA GLN A 72 9.04 -22.40 -6.50
C GLN A 72 10.26 -21.55 -6.15
N PRO A 73 10.32 -20.97 -4.95
CA PRO A 73 11.48 -20.21 -4.49
C PRO A 73 12.69 -21.12 -4.26
N ASP A 74 13.88 -20.52 -4.34
CA ASP A 74 15.09 -21.12 -3.80
C ASP A 74 15.18 -20.97 -2.26
N ASP A 75 16.28 -21.46 -1.67
CA ASP A 75 16.52 -21.39 -0.23
C ASP A 75 16.63 -19.95 0.32
N ASN A 76 16.76 -18.95 -0.56
CA ASN A 76 16.80 -17.53 -0.20
C ASN A 76 15.43 -16.85 -0.38
N GLY A 77 14.38 -17.61 -0.70
CA GLY A 77 13.05 -17.06 -0.95
C GLY A 77 12.95 -16.34 -2.31
N VAL A 78 13.85 -16.64 -3.25
CA VAL A 78 13.90 -15.98 -4.56
C VAL A 78 13.34 -16.90 -5.65
N ILE A 79 12.37 -16.40 -6.41
CA ILE A 79 11.88 -17.01 -7.64
C ILE A 79 12.46 -16.23 -8.82
N SER A 80 13.17 -16.90 -9.73
CA SER A 80 13.71 -16.26 -10.94
C SER A 80 13.58 -17.12 -12.19
N PHE A 81 13.39 -16.47 -13.34
CA PHE A 81 13.37 -17.11 -14.64
C PHE A 81 13.63 -16.10 -15.77
N ILE A 82 14.07 -16.62 -16.91
CA ILE A 82 14.28 -15.84 -18.13
C ILE A 82 13.02 -15.91 -19.00
N THR A 83 12.61 -14.77 -19.55
CA THR A 83 11.50 -14.65 -20.51
C THR A 83 11.86 -13.71 -21.65
N GLN A 84 11.17 -13.81 -22.78
CA GLN A 84 11.26 -12.84 -23.89
C GLN A 84 10.14 -11.79 -23.83
N ASP A 85 9.20 -11.95 -22.90
CA ASP A 85 8.09 -11.03 -22.70
C ASP A 85 8.51 -9.92 -21.72
N GLU A 86 8.53 -8.67 -22.19
CA GLU A 86 8.80 -7.49 -21.35
C GLU A 86 7.75 -7.34 -20.23
N PHE A 87 6.52 -7.75 -20.52
CA PHE A 87 5.39 -7.72 -19.59
C PHE A 87 4.78 -9.10 -19.45
N ILE A 88 4.59 -9.54 -18.22
CA ILE A 88 4.07 -10.87 -17.89
C ILE A 88 2.85 -10.78 -16.99
N ASN A 89 2.00 -11.79 -17.05
CA ASN A 89 0.92 -12.00 -16.08
C ASN A 89 1.38 -13.09 -15.11
N TYR A 90 1.30 -12.83 -13.81
CA TYR A 90 1.62 -13.84 -12.82
C TYR A 90 0.73 -13.75 -11.59
N THR A 91 0.56 -14.89 -10.92
CA THR A 91 -0.12 -15.00 -9.64
C THR A 91 0.81 -15.61 -8.61
N ILE A 92 0.96 -14.93 -7.48
CA ILE A 92 1.56 -15.45 -6.27
C ILE A 92 0.48 -16.21 -5.50
N VAL A 93 0.79 -17.42 -5.06
CA VAL A 93 0.00 -18.16 -4.08
C VAL A 93 0.89 -18.41 -2.87
N ALA A 94 0.58 -17.78 -1.75
CA ALA A 94 1.35 -17.90 -0.52
C ALA A 94 0.49 -18.41 0.61
N LYS A 95 1.05 -19.25 1.48
CA LYS A 95 0.44 -19.51 2.78
C LYS A 95 0.45 -18.22 3.61
N ASN A 96 -0.57 -18.06 4.43
CA ASN A 96 -0.73 -16.90 5.30
C ASN A 96 -1.24 -17.33 6.67
N GLN A 97 -0.75 -16.70 7.72
CA GLN A 97 -1.16 -16.99 9.10
C GLN A 97 -0.91 -15.75 9.98
N GLN A 98 -1.90 -15.36 10.79
CA GLN A 98 -1.83 -14.21 11.68
C GLN A 98 -2.27 -14.61 13.10
N GLY A 99 -1.44 -14.33 14.10
CA GLY A 99 -1.72 -14.60 15.51
C GLY A 99 -1.91 -16.09 15.80
N ASP A 100 -3.09 -16.45 16.31
CA ASP A 100 -3.51 -17.84 16.53
C ASP A 100 -4.55 -18.29 15.48
N GLU A 101 -4.74 -17.52 14.40
CA GLU A 101 -5.69 -17.86 13.34
C GLU A 101 -5.23 -19.08 12.53
N ALA A 102 -6.19 -19.78 11.92
CA ALA A 102 -5.93 -20.93 11.06
C ALA A 102 -5.11 -20.51 9.84
N GLU A 103 -4.19 -21.39 9.41
CA GLU A 103 -3.46 -21.21 8.15
C GLU A 103 -4.43 -21.01 6.98
N GLY A 104 -4.10 -20.04 6.14
CA GLY A 104 -4.89 -19.60 5.00
C GLY A 104 -4.04 -19.37 3.76
N LEU A 105 -4.65 -18.73 2.76
CA LEU A 105 -3.99 -18.37 1.50
C LEU A 105 -4.08 -16.87 1.26
N ASN A 106 -2.94 -16.27 0.91
CA ASN A 106 -2.89 -14.95 0.30
C ASN A 106 -2.47 -15.10 -1.16
N VAL A 107 -3.38 -14.77 -2.06
CA VAL A 107 -3.20 -14.88 -3.51
C VAL A 107 -3.13 -13.48 -4.10
N VAL A 108 -2.13 -13.23 -4.94
CA VAL A 108 -1.90 -11.91 -5.52
C VAL A 108 -1.59 -12.03 -7.00
N SER A 109 -2.44 -11.47 -7.86
CA SER A 109 -2.25 -11.49 -9.31
C SER A 109 -1.83 -10.12 -9.83
N PHE A 110 -0.85 -10.11 -10.72
CA PHE A 110 -0.34 -8.92 -11.39
C PHE A 110 -0.54 -9.08 -12.91
N TYR A 111 -1.26 -8.14 -13.51
CA TYR A 111 -1.45 -8.09 -14.97
C TYR A 111 -0.38 -7.20 -15.61
N GLN A 112 0.28 -7.69 -16.67
CA GLN A 112 1.32 -6.95 -17.39
C GLN A 112 2.38 -6.31 -16.46
N ALA A 113 2.81 -7.09 -15.48
CA ALA A 113 3.95 -6.75 -14.63
C ALA A 113 5.23 -6.70 -15.46
N SER A 114 6.10 -5.75 -15.17
CA SER A 114 7.37 -5.62 -15.89
C SER A 114 8.36 -6.69 -15.46
N SER A 115 8.88 -7.46 -16.43
CA SER A 115 9.90 -8.50 -16.23
C SER A 115 11.25 -7.96 -15.77
N ASP A 116 11.52 -6.67 -16.01
CA ASP A 116 12.79 -6.00 -15.66
C ASP A 116 12.83 -5.39 -14.26
N THR A 117 11.69 -5.35 -13.57
CA THR A 117 11.60 -4.72 -12.25
C THR A 117 11.57 -5.80 -11.18
N PRO A 118 12.51 -5.81 -10.22
CA PRO A 118 12.49 -6.75 -9.12
C PRO A 118 11.17 -6.67 -8.36
N SER A 119 10.49 -7.81 -8.30
CA SER A 119 9.24 -7.93 -7.56
C SER A 119 9.51 -8.29 -6.11
N HIS A 120 8.66 -7.83 -5.20
CA HIS A 120 8.76 -8.09 -3.77
C HIS A 120 7.43 -8.58 -3.22
N TYR A 121 7.48 -9.62 -2.41
CA TYR A 121 6.35 -10.12 -1.66
C TYR A 121 6.71 -10.17 -0.17
N GLN A 122 5.99 -9.40 0.62
CA GLN A 122 6.04 -9.47 2.07
C GLN A 122 4.99 -10.47 2.55
N ALA A 123 5.45 -11.62 3.04
CA ALA A 123 4.59 -12.63 3.62
C ALA A 123 4.15 -12.23 5.03
N GLN A 124 3.06 -12.85 5.47
CA GLN A 124 2.55 -12.79 6.83
C GLN A 124 2.30 -14.25 7.28
N PHE A 125 3.14 -14.75 8.18
CA PHE A 125 3.04 -16.11 8.70
C PHE A 125 3.72 -16.17 10.06
N ASP A 126 2.99 -15.81 11.12
CA ASP A 126 3.57 -15.57 12.45
C ASP A 126 4.27 -16.81 13.03
N ASP A 127 3.74 -18.01 12.77
CA ASP A 127 4.34 -19.28 13.22
C ASP A 127 5.73 -19.58 12.63
N LEU A 128 6.11 -18.94 11.51
CA LEU A 128 7.41 -19.10 10.86
C LEU A 128 8.34 -17.90 11.08
N VAL A 129 7.90 -16.90 11.83
CA VAL A 129 8.73 -15.73 12.14
C VAL A 129 9.87 -16.14 13.08
N ASP A 130 11.10 -15.99 12.61
CA ASP A 130 12.30 -16.23 13.41
C ASP A 130 12.68 -15.00 14.24
N ASN A 131 12.25 -15.03 15.51
CA ASN A 131 12.60 -14.03 16.51
C ASN A 131 13.91 -14.34 17.27
N THR A 132 14.70 -15.34 16.88
CA THR A 132 15.97 -15.68 17.59
C THR A 132 17.02 -14.57 17.54
N THR A 133 16.97 -13.71 16.52
CA THR A 133 17.84 -12.53 16.36
C THR A 133 17.24 -11.25 16.96
N CYS A 134 16.07 -11.35 17.58
CA CYS A 134 15.28 -10.24 18.07
C CYS A 134 15.11 -10.32 19.58
N GLN A 135 15.31 -9.20 20.28
CA GLN A 135 14.97 -9.05 21.69
C GLN A 135 13.83 -8.06 21.85
N CYS A 136 12.70 -8.55 22.34
CA CYS A 136 11.56 -7.70 22.69
C CYS A 136 11.47 -7.53 24.20
N VAL A 137 11.33 -6.29 24.64
CA VAL A 137 11.19 -5.95 26.05
C VAL A 137 9.93 -5.11 26.23
N THR A 138 9.19 -5.42 27.29
CA THR A 138 8.03 -4.64 27.71
C THR A 138 8.30 -4.04 29.07
N LYS A 139 8.32 -2.72 29.15
CA LYS A 139 8.56 -1.96 30.38
C LYS A 139 7.72 -0.69 30.39
N ASN A 140 7.63 -0.08 31.56
CA ASN A 140 7.07 1.26 31.67
C ASN A 140 8.11 2.30 31.27
N LEU A 141 7.63 3.46 30.83
CA LEU A 141 8.44 4.60 30.43
C LEU A 141 7.92 5.86 31.09
N GLU A 142 8.80 6.63 31.72
CA GLU A 142 8.51 7.93 32.28
C GLU A 142 9.02 9.03 31.35
N LEU A 143 8.09 9.84 30.83
CA LEU A 143 8.39 11.04 30.07
C LEU A 143 8.44 12.23 31.04
N SER A 144 9.63 12.75 31.30
CA SER A 144 9.82 14.00 32.05
C SER A 144 9.63 15.19 31.11
N HIS A 145 8.69 16.07 31.38
CA HIS A 145 8.33 17.19 30.51
C HIS A 145 8.10 18.48 31.30
N ARG A 146 7.83 19.59 30.60
CA ARG A 146 7.44 20.85 31.24
C ARG A 146 6.14 20.68 32.04
N THR A 147 5.96 21.50 33.07
CA THR A 147 4.76 21.46 33.92
C THR A 147 3.47 21.73 33.13
N PHE A 148 2.52 20.80 33.19
CA PHE A 148 1.14 20.98 32.76
C PHE A 148 0.22 21.17 33.97
N GLU A 149 -0.78 22.05 33.86
CA GLU A 149 -1.85 22.17 34.86
C GLU A 149 -2.92 21.10 34.70
N THR A 150 -3.23 20.73 33.45
CA THR A 150 -4.15 19.65 33.13
C THR A 150 -3.60 18.81 31.99
N GLN A 151 -3.81 17.51 32.08
CA GLN A 151 -3.48 16.52 31.07
C GLN A 151 -4.72 15.65 30.82
N THR A 152 -4.88 15.17 29.59
CA THR A 152 -5.93 14.20 29.25
C THR A 152 -5.26 12.91 28.79
N GLN A 153 -5.71 11.74 29.22
CA GLN A 153 -5.10 10.47 28.76
C GLN A 153 -5.08 10.31 27.23
N THR A 154 -6.01 10.97 26.52
CA THR A 154 -6.10 10.99 25.06
C THR A 154 -5.04 11.87 24.38
N SER A 155 -4.20 12.58 25.12
CA SER A 155 -3.17 13.46 24.55
C SER A 155 -1.79 12.83 24.48
N ALA A 156 -1.63 11.58 24.95
CA ALA A 156 -0.40 10.84 24.86
C ALA A 156 -0.31 10.08 23.53
N THR A 157 0.81 10.22 22.83
CA THR A 157 1.07 9.49 21.58
C THR A 157 2.49 8.95 21.55
N SER A 158 2.70 7.85 20.84
CA SER A 158 4.02 7.24 20.68
C SER A 158 4.16 6.63 19.27
N SER A 159 5.40 6.49 18.81
CA SER A 159 5.72 5.64 17.65
C SER A 159 5.71 4.14 17.98
N LEU A 160 5.72 3.77 19.27
CA LEU A 160 5.65 2.40 19.75
C LEU A 160 4.27 2.09 20.34
N ALA A 161 3.94 0.79 20.43
CA ALA A 161 2.74 0.34 21.13
C ALA A 161 2.94 0.45 22.65
N PHE A 162 1.90 0.92 23.34
CA PHE A 162 1.80 0.97 24.79
C PHE A 162 0.35 0.68 25.21
N VAL A 163 0.14 0.31 26.47
CA VAL A 163 -1.18 -0.10 26.99
C VAL A 163 -2.02 1.12 27.34
N GLU A 164 -1.48 1.98 28.19
CA GLU A 164 -2.15 3.21 28.65
C GLU A 164 -1.14 4.27 29.10
N SER A 165 -1.62 5.48 29.34
CA SER A 165 -0.82 6.56 29.91
C SER A 165 -1.49 7.16 31.15
N SER A 166 -0.68 7.61 32.10
CA SER A 166 -1.16 8.26 33.32
C SER A 166 -0.21 9.36 33.80
N GLU A 167 -0.80 10.40 34.40
CA GLU A 167 -0.01 11.46 35.05
C GLU A 167 0.57 10.92 36.36
N ILE A 168 1.90 10.97 36.52
CA ILE A 168 2.55 10.75 37.82
C ILE A 168 2.50 12.05 38.62
N ASP A 169 2.95 13.13 37.99
CA ASP A 169 2.86 14.49 38.48
C ASP A 169 2.79 15.48 37.31
N LYS A 170 2.69 16.77 37.63
CA LYS A 170 2.53 17.82 36.61
C LYS A 170 3.67 17.88 35.59
N GLY A 171 4.86 17.35 35.90
CA GLY A 171 6.03 17.32 35.02
C GLY A 171 6.43 15.93 34.54
N THR A 172 5.66 14.88 34.87
CA THR A 172 6.00 13.50 34.50
C THR A 172 4.76 12.71 34.11
N THR A 173 4.83 12.10 32.92
CA THR A 173 3.80 11.17 32.41
C THR A 173 4.36 9.76 32.31
N LEU A 174 3.61 8.77 32.79
CA LEU A 174 3.91 7.36 32.64
C LEU A 174 3.24 6.80 31.38
N PHE A 175 4.00 6.06 30.59
CA PHE A 175 3.52 5.16 29.54
C PHE A 175 3.68 3.73 30.03
N GLU A 176 2.58 3.01 30.19
CA GLU A 176 2.58 1.66 30.74
C GLU A 176 2.67 0.60 29.63
N GLY A 177 3.48 -0.43 29.87
CA GLY A 177 3.60 -1.57 28.96
C GLY A 177 4.10 -1.21 27.55
N VAL A 178 5.06 -0.29 27.45
CA VAL A 178 5.73 0.04 26.18
C VAL A 178 6.47 -1.21 25.71
N LYS A 179 6.09 -1.74 24.54
CA LYS A 179 6.80 -2.85 23.88
C LYS A 179 7.75 -2.29 22.82
N VAL A 180 9.02 -2.62 22.93
CA VAL A 180 10.04 -2.32 21.93
C VAL A 180 10.80 -3.60 21.58
N CYS A 181 11.20 -3.73 20.33
CA CYS A 181 12.00 -4.83 19.84
C CYS A 181 13.24 -4.28 19.14
N GLY A 182 14.41 -4.82 19.46
CA GLY A 182 15.70 -4.45 18.90
C GLY A 182 16.54 -5.68 18.60
N THR A 183 17.54 -5.54 17.74
CA THR A 183 18.42 -6.68 17.41
C THR A 183 19.29 -7.06 18.61
N LEU A 184 19.86 -8.27 18.60
CA LEU A 184 20.82 -8.72 19.63
C LEU A 184 22.10 -7.88 19.71
N ASP A 185 22.39 -7.06 18.69
CA ASP A 185 23.51 -6.12 18.68
C ASP A 185 23.15 -4.78 19.37
N ASP A 186 22.09 -4.76 20.18
CA ASP A 186 21.54 -3.60 20.87
C ASP A 186 21.18 -2.42 19.95
N VAL A 187 20.82 -2.70 18.70
CA VAL A 187 20.26 -1.70 17.78
C VAL A 187 18.75 -1.65 17.99
N TRP A 188 18.29 -0.58 18.63
CA TRP A 188 16.87 -0.32 18.87
C TRP A 188 16.32 0.72 17.88
N PRO A 189 15.01 0.69 17.59
CA PRO A 189 14.40 1.70 16.75
C PRO A 189 14.41 3.07 17.45
N LEU A 190 14.71 4.12 16.70
CA LEU A 190 14.43 5.49 17.13
C LEU A 190 12.92 5.58 17.40
N SER A 191 12.58 5.97 18.62
CA SER A 191 11.19 6.02 19.06
C SER A 191 10.87 7.38 19.64
N SER A 192 9.63 7.85 19.44
CA SER A 192 9.16 9.10 20.01
C SER A 192 7.97 8.89 20.95
N PHE A 193 7.92 9.76 21.95
CA PHE A 193 6.84 9.85 22.93
C PHE A 193 6.46 11.30 23.08
N SER A 194 5.17 11.58 23.11
CA SER A 194 4.68 12.94 23.28
C SER A 194 3.39 12.99 24.08
N ILE A 195 3.17 14.15 24.69
CA ILE A 195 2.01 14.45 25.52
C ILE A 195 1.57 15.90 25.26
N LEU A 196 0.26 16.13 25.20
CA LEU A 196 -0.32 17.47 25.16
C LEU A 196 -1.02 17.77 26.49
N GLY A 197 -1.02 19.04 26.89
CA GLY A 197 -1.68 19.51 28.10
C GLY A 197 -1.88 21.02 28.08
N THR A 198 -2.24 21.61 29.22
CA THR A 198 -2.39 23.07 29.34
C THR A 198 -1.38 23.67 30.29
N ASP A 199 -0.94 24.91 30.04
CA ASP A 199 -0.13 25.68 30.98
C ASP A 199 -0.98 26.34 32.10
N SER A 200 -0.33 27.11 32.97
CA SER A 200 -0.97 27.85 34.08
C SER A 200 -1.96 28.93 33.65
N ASN A 201 -1.98 29.30 32.38
CA ASN A 201 -2.92 30.25 31.79
C ASN A 201 -4.04 29.52 31.00
N GLY A 202 -4.08 28.19 31.02
CA GLY A 202 -5.03 27.38 30.26
C GLY A 202 -4.71 27.32 28.76
N LYS A 203 -3.49 27.67 28.34
CA LYS A 203 -3.05 27.56 26.95
C LYS A 203 -2.58 26.14 26.66
N GLU A 204 -3.06 25.55 25.56
CA GLU A 204 -2.58 24.25 25.07
C GLU A 204 -1.10 24.29 24.68
N ILE A 205 -0.37 23.28 25.13
CA ILE A 205 1.06 23.10 24.94
C ILE A 205 1.39 21.61 24.85
N GLY A 206 2.41 21.25 24.06
CA GLY A 206 2.85 19.86 23.91
C GLY A 206 4.34 19.66 24.21
N SER A 207 4.71 18.48 24.66
CA SER A 207 6.10 18.08 24.90
C SER A 207 6.35 16.72 24.28
N ALA A 208 7.50 16.57 23.63
CA ALA A 208 7.96 15.34 23.02
C ALA A 208 9.41 15.03 23.38
N GLY A 209 9.74 13.74 23.36
CA GLY A 209 11.09 13.24 23.53
C GLY A 209 11.36 12.06 22.60
N PHE A 210 12.63 11.79 22.37
CA PHE A 210 13.12 10.65 21.59
C PHE A 210 13.95 9.72 22.46
N ILE A 211 13.92 8.44 22.14
CA ILE A 211 14.75 7.40 22.77
C ILE A 211 15.15 6.38 21.70
N GLU A 212 16.42 5.99 21.74
CA GLU A 212 17.02 4.96 20.87
C GLU A 212 17.85 3.96 21.68
N ASN A 213 17.91 4.11 23.00
CA ASN A 213 18.66 3.23 23.89
C ASN A 213 17.74 2.68 24.98
N PHE A 214 17.25 1.46 24.76
CA PHE A 214 16.36 0.77 25.69
C PHE A 214 17.16 -0.21 26.54
N ASN A 215 17.75 0.28 27.63
CA ASN A 215 18.49 -0.59 28.54
C ASN A 215 17.54 -1.58 29.22
N VAL A 216 17.72 -2.86 28.91
CA VAL A 216 16.86 -3.95 29.38
C VAL A 216 16.92 -4.17 30.89
N ASN A 217 17.97 -3.66 31.55
CA ASN A 217 18.17 -3.79 33.00
C ASN A 217 17.46 -2.71 33.82
N ASP A 218 17.01 -1.61 33.19
CA ASP A 218 16.33 -0.54 33.90
C ASP A 218 14.91 -0.97 34.27
N ASP A 219 14.42 -0.68 35.47
CA ASP A 219 13.05 -1.04 35.86
C ASP A 219 12.00 -0.23 35.05
N VAL A 220 12.35 1.01 34.71
CA VAL A 220 11.54 1.98 33.95
C VAL A 220 12.49 2.74 33.02
N TRP A 221 12.07 2.97 31.78
CA TRP A 221 12.84 3.82 30.85
C TRP A 221 12.54 5.30 31.10
N LEU A 222 13.57 6.12 31.08
CA LEU A 222 13.44 7.56 31.30
C LEU A 222 13.64 8.30 29.98
N VAL A 223 12.69 9.16 29.62
CA VAL A 223 12.76 10.01 28.42
C VAL A 223 12.59 11.46 28.80
N GLU A 224 13.46 12.31 28.27
CA GLU A 224 13.37 13.76 28.43
C GLU A 224 12.54 14.37 27.29
N GLY A 225 11.37 14.91 27.65
CA GLY A 225 10.36 15.49 26.78
C GLY A 225 10.50 17.01 26.59
N TYR A 226 11.67 17.47 26.13
CA TYR A 226 11.97 18.89 25.98
C TYR A 226 11.69 19.48 24.60
N GLU A 227 11.28 18.68 23.63
CA GLU A 227 10.90 19.16 22.31
C GLU A 227 9.49 19.78 22.41
N PRO A 228 9.35 21.12 22.27
CA PRO A 228 8.06 21.76 22.41
C PRO A 228 7.23 21.55 21.15
N ALA A 229 5.92 21.38 21.31
CA ALA A 229 5.02 21.50 20.17
C ALA A 229 4.81 22.98 19.79
N ASP A 230 4.76 23.22 18.49
CA ASP A 230 4.39 24.50 17.89
C ASP A 230 2.90 24.50 17.51
N ILE A 231 2.29 25.69 17.62
CA ILE A 231 0.88 25.87 17.25
C ILE A 231 0.79 26.07 15.75
N PHE A 232 0.26 25.07 15.07
CA PHE A 232 -0.07 25.13 13.66
C PHE A 232 -1.53 25.60 13.49
N LYS A 233 -1.75 26.70 12.78
CA LYS A 233 -3.11 27.23 12.55
C LYS A 233 -3.74 26.56 11.35
N LEU A 234 -4.94 26.01 11.54
CA LEU A 234 -5.71 25.40 10.46
C LEU A 234 -6.35 26.47 9.59
N ASN A 235 -6.16 26.37 8.28
CA ASN A 235 -6.75 27.28 7.31
C ASN A 235 -8.11 26.75 6.85
N LEU A 236 -9.20 27.37 7.32
CA LEU A 236 -10.55 27.03 6.87
C LEU A 236 -10.76 27.37 5.38
N PRO A 237 -11.53 26.56 4.63
CA PRO A 237 -12.11 25.28 5.05
C PRO A 237 -11.04 24.17 5.07
N TYR A 238 -11.10 23.24 6.03
CA TYR A 238 -10.29 22.02 6.06
C TYR A 238 -11.20 20.78 6.19
N GLN A 239 -10.65 19.58 6.00
CA GLN A 239 -11.35 18.30 6.24
C GLN A 239 -10.71 17.57 7.41
N GLU A 240 -11.39 16.60 7.99
CA GLU A 240 -10.73 15.70 8.94
C GLU A 240 -9.54 15.00 8.27
N VAL A 241 -8.40 15.00 8.95
CA VAL A 241 -7.13 14.49 8.44
C VAL A 241 -6.48 13.64 9.50
N SER A 242 -5.96 12.48 9.12
CA SER A 242 -4.94 11.78 9.91
C SER A 242 -3.57 12.19 9.38
N SER A 243 -2.66 12.60 10.27
CA SER A 243 -1.30 12.98 9.89
C SER A 243 -0.27 12.26 10.75
N VAL A 244 0.89 11.96 10.16
CA VAL A 244 2.06 11.41 10.82
C VAL A 244 3.30 12.11 10.31
N GLN A 245 4.31 12.21 11.15
CA GLN A 245 5.65 12.58 10.72
C GLN A 245 6.42 11.30 10.38
N LEU A 246 6.99 11.21 9.19
CA LEU A 246 7.85 10.13 8.74
C LEU A 246 9.30 10.52 9.00
N ILE A 247 9.98 9.86 9.93
CA ILE A 247 11.41 10.06 10.22
C ILE A 247 12.13 8.77 9.86
N ASP A 248 13.05 8.85 8.88
CA ASP A 248 13.76 7.68 8.35
C ASP A 248 12.81 6.54 7.90
N GLY A 249 11.60 6.89 7.45
CA GLY A 249 10.55 5.96 7.00
C GLY A 249 9.57 5.49 8.08
N GLU A 250 9.88 5.74 9.35
CA GLU A 250 9.05 5.32 10.49
C GLU A 250 8.04 6.40 10.91
N LYS A 251 6.90 5.98 11.47
CA LYS A 251 5.81 6.89 11.84
C LYS A 251 6.00 7.42 13.26
N HIS A 252 6.07 8.74 13.38
CA HIS A 252 6.16 9.49 14.62
C HIS A 252 5.02 10.49 14.74
N PHE A 253 4.71 10.85 15.99
CA PHE A 253 3.73 11.89 16.35
C PHE A 253 2.41 11.81 15.55
N PRO A 254 1.69 10.68 15.63
CA PRO A 254 0.40 10.58 14.98
C PRO A 254 -0.56 11.63 15.54
N MET A 255 -1.22 12.35 14.65
CA MET A 255 -2.22 13.36 15.00
C MET A 255 -3.47 13.18 14.15
N GLN A 256 -4.60 13.63 14.70
CA GLN A 256 -5.87 13.68 14.00
C GLN A 256 -6.40 15.10 14.06
N VAL A 257 -6.86 15.60 12.92
CA VAL A 257 -7.58 16.86 12.79
C VAL A 257 -9.06 16.55 12.81
N ALA A 258 -9.77 17.05 13.82
CA ALA A 258 -11.21 16.85 13.96
C ALA A 258 -12.03 18.03 13.41
N GLU A 259 -13.32 17.80 13.13
CA GLU A 259 -14.24 18.88 12.77
C GLU A 259 -14.30 19.96 13.88
N GLY A 260 -14.15 21.22 13.50
CA GLY A 260 -14.26 22.38 14.40
C GLY A 260 -12.96 22.82 15.10
N GLU A 261 -11.88 22.04 15.00
CA GLU A 261 -10.54 22.46 15.42
C GLU A 261 -10.03 23.71 14.68
N GLN A 262 -9.34 24.59 15.41
CA GLN A 262 -8.80 25.84 14.84
C GLN A 262 -7.28 25.80 14.67
N SER A 263 -6.63 24.90 15.38
CA SER A 263 -5.18 24.73 15.38
C SER A 263 -4.82 23.34 15.86
N LEU A 264 -3.60 22.92 15.56
CA LEU A 264 -2.98 21.70 16.03
C LEU A 264 -1.69 22.03 16.76
N LEU A 265 -1.27 21.12 17.62
CA LEU A 265 0.09 21.10 18.15
C LEU A 265 0.91 20.12 17.33
N ILE A 266 1.95 20.61 16.67
CA ILE A 266 2.86 19.80 15.85
C ILE A 266 4.27 19.87 16.42
N PHE A 267 5.02 18.77 16.30
CA PHE A 267 6.42 18.73 16.69
C PHE A 267 7.27 18.90 15.42
N ASP A 268 7.30 20.13 14.88
CA ASP A 268 8.02 20.43 13.64
C ASP A 268 9.43 20.98 13.86
N ASN A 269 9.80 21.28 15.10
CA ASN A 269 11.11 21.78 15.48
C ASN A 269 11.75 20.89 16.55
N HIS A 270 12.59 19.95 16.11
CA HIS A 270 13.32 19.00 16.96
C HIS A 270 14.58 18.51 16.23
N ILE A 271 15.40 17.71 16.92
CA ILE A 271 16.68 17.22 16.38
C ILE A 271 16.56 16.44 15.06
N ASN A 272 15.39 15.87 14.75
CA ASN A 272 15.16 15.02 13.58
C ASN A 272 14.36 15.70 12.44
N THR A 273 14.00 16.99 12.58
CA THR A 273 13.19 17.72 11.58
C THR A 273 13.80 17.69 10.17
N PHE A 274 15.12 17.71 10.04
CA PHE A 274 15.80 17.73 8.73
C PHE A 274 15.63 16.44 7.92
N LYS A 275 15.17 15.36 8.57
CA LYS A 275 14.88 14.05 7.96
C LYS A 275 13.38 13.76 7.89
N SER A 276 12.54 14.70 8.33
CA SER A 276 11.12 14.43 8.46
C SER A 276 10.34 14.82 7.22
N ASP A 277 9.53 13.88 6.73
CA ASP A 277 8.39 14.18 5.86
C ASP A 277 7.10 14.16 6.69
N TYR A 278 6.08 14.88 6.25
CA TYR A 278 4.74 14.84 6.83
C TYR A 278 3.82 14.13 5.86
N GLN A 279 3.19 13.05 6.31
CA GLN A 279 2.19 12.32 5.54
C GLN A 279 0.81 12.53 6.13
N SER A 280 -0.07 13.17 5.37
CA SER A 280 -1.44 13.45 5.76
C SER A 280 -2.41 12.79 4.81
N GLN A 281 -3.53 12.32 5.35
CA GLN A 281 -4.59 11.67 4.60
C GLN A 281 -5.95 12.23 5.00
N ALA A 282 -6.67 12.78 4.02
CA ALA A 282 -8.08 13.12 4.13
C ALA A 282 -8.93 12.01 3.50
N SER A 283 -10.14 11.82 4.02
CA SER A 283 -11.11 10.95 3.36
C SER A 283 -12.56 11.39 3.55
N VAL A 284 -13.39 11.07 2.57
CA VAL A 284 -14.85 11.27 2.62
C VAL A 284 -15.50 9.92 2.35
N THR A 285 -16.39 9.48 3.24
CA THR A 285 -17.01 8.16 3.17
C THR A 285 -18.53 8.30 3.01
N TRP A 286 -19.10 7.48 2.13
CA TRP A 286 -20.54 7.32 1.91
C TRP A 286 -20.95 5.89 2.28
N VAL A 287 -21.92 5.75 3.17
CA VAL A 287 -22.59 4.47 3.42
C VAL A 287 -23.70 4.33 2.39
N LEU A 288 -23.51 3.44 1.42
CA LEU A 288 -24.47 3.21 0.33
C LEU A 288 -25.55 2.22 0.77
N LYS A 289 -25.14 1.18 1.49
CA LYS A 289 -26.02 0.15 2.05
C LYS A 289 -25.50 -0.28 3.41
N ASN A 290 -26.39 -0.50 4.36
CA ASN A 290 -26.04 -1.09 5.65
C ASN A 290 -27.27 -1.78 6.24
N ASN A 291 -27.24 -3.11 6.32
CA ASN A 291 -28.30 -3.93 6.88
C ASN A 291 -27.72 -5.22 7.49
N ASP A 292 -28.57 -6.05 8.11
CA ASP A 292 -28.16 -7.26 8.83
C ASP A 292 -27.47 -8.33 7.97
N ARG A 293 -27.46 -8.20 6.63
CA ARG A 293 -26.84 -9.15 5.69
C ARG A 293 -25.58 -8.62 5.02
N GLU A 294 -25.51 -7.31 4.80
CA GLU A 294 -24.37 -6.71 4.12
C GLU A 294 -24.22 -5.22 4.42
N SER A 295 -22.98 -4.74 4.25
CA SER A 295 -22.66 -3.32 4.18
C SER A 295 -21.94 -3.01 2.87
N VAL A 296 -22.24 -1.84 2.29
CA VAL A 296 -21.57 -1.28 1.12
C VAL A 296 -21.19 0.16 1.43
N ILE A 297 -19.89 0.45 1.31
CA ILE A 297 -19.34 1.78 1.51
C ILE A 297 -18.57 2.22 0.27
N SER A 298 -18.62 3.52 -0.04
CA SER A 298 -17.74 4.15 -1.02
C SER A 298 -16.94 5.25 -0.35
N LYS A 299 -15.68 5.42 -0.74
CA LYS A 299 -14.76 6.34 -0.08
C LYS A 299 -13.88 7.06 -1.10
N ASN A 300 -13.69 8.37 -0.90
CA ASN A 300 -12.61 9.13 -1.53
C ASN A 300 -11.47 9.26 -0.55
N ILE A 301 -10.25 9.07 -1.02
CA ILE A 301 -9.02 9.22 -0.25
C ILE A 301 -8.09 10.15 -1.01
N ARG A 302 -7.49 11.10 -0.32
CA ARG A 302 -6.31 11.83 -0.80
C ARG A 302 -5.23 11.79 0.25
N ARG A 303 -4.00 11.46 -0.17
CA ARG A 303 -2.81 11.41 0.66
C ARG A 303 -1.75 12.32 0.06
N VAL A 304 -1.10 13.10 0.91
CA VAL A 304 0.01 13.99 0.55
C VAL A 304 1.16 13.72 1.51
N THR A 305 2.36 13.48 0.97
CA THR A 305 3.63 13.41 1.69
C THR A 305 4.48 14.60 1.26
N SER A 306 4.93 15.41 2.22
CA SER A 306 5.67 16.66 1.97
C SER A 306 6.64 16.95 3.10
N THR A 307 7.80 17.52 2.80
CA THR A 307 8.73 18.06 3.81
C THR A 307 8.15 19.28 4.56
N ASP A 308 7.10 19.90 4.00
CA ASP A 308 6.38 21.02 4.59
C ASP A 308 5.04 20.53 5.18
N ALA A 309 4.88 20.71 6.50
CA ALA A 309 3.70 20.29 7.25
C ALA A 309 2.42 20.94 6.73
N GLN A 310 2.47 22.24 6.37
CA GLN A 310 1.30 22.96 5.87
C GLN A 310 0.74 22.34 4.59
N THR A 311 1.63 22.08 3.62
CA THR A 311 1.28 21.45 2.36
C THR A 311 0.68 20.06 2.57
N SER A 312 1.19 19.30 3.54
CA SER A 312 0.65 17.99 3.88
C SER A 312 -0.75 18.09 4.52
N ILE A 313 -0.90 18.89 5.57
CA ILE A 313 -2.14 18.99 6.37
C ILE A 313 -3.29 19.62 5.59
N ASP A 314 -3.03 20.52 4.64
CA ASP A 314 -4.06 21.15 3.79
C ASP A 314 -4.72 20.18 2.78
N VAL A 315 -4.38 18.89 2.84
CA VAL A 315 -4.95 17.83 2.00
C VAL A 315 -6.47 17.76 2.10
N LYS A 316 -7.12 17.64 0.93
CA LYS A 316 -8.57 17.49 0.82
C LYS A 316 -8.92 16.39 -0.17
N ALA A 317 -9.69 15.41 0.29
CA ALA A 317 -10.35 14.43 -0.55
C ALA A 317 -11.57 15.05 -1.25
N SER A 318 -11.93 14.50 -2.41
CA SER A 318 -13.11 14.97 -3.15
C SER A 318 -14.39 14.79 -2.33
N MET A 319 -15.25 15.81 -2.33
CA MET A 319 -16.59 15.75 -1.74
C MET A 319 -17.64 15.16 -2.69
N HIS A 320 -17.25 14.82 -3.93
CA HIS A 320 -18.15 14.20 -4.89
C HIS A 320 -18.07 12.68 -4.74
N LYS A 321 -19.22 12.04 -4.51
CA LYS A 321 -19.31 10.58 -4.47
C LYS A 321 -18.72 9.99 -5.77
N PRO A 322 -17.80 9.01 -5.70
CA PRO A 322 -17.35 8.28 -6.87
C PRO A 322 -18.51 7.72 -7.70
N ALA A 323 -18.31 7.63 -9.01
CA ALA A 323 -19.30 7.10 -9.94
C ALA A 323 -19.30 5.55 -9.97
N PHE A 324 -19.21 4.91 -8.80
CA PHE A 324 -19.38 3.48 -8.65
C PHE A 324 -20.85 3.07 -8.65
N ASP A 325 -21.12 1.89 -9.19
CA ASP A 325 -22.36 1.15 -8.99
C ASP A 325 -22.30 0.36 -7.68
N GLU A 326 -23.28 0.56 -6.80
CA GLU A 326 -23.33 -0.08 -5.48
C GLU A 326 -23.58 -1.60 -5.52
N ASP A 327 -24.00 -2.10 -6.67
CA ASP A 327 -24.19 -3.52 -6.98
C ASP A 327 -23.00 -4.15 -7.72
N PHE A 328 -21.89 -3.41 -7.90
CA PHE A 328 -20.66 -3.88 -8.56
C PHE A 328 -20.92 -4.36 -9.99
N GLN A 329 -21.82 -3.67 -10.72
CA GLN A 329 -22.15 -3.99 -12.11
C GLN A 329 -20.97 -3.77 -13.07
N GLU A 330 -19.93 -3.05 -12.63
CA GLU A 330 -18.67 -2.93 -13.34
C GLU A 330 -17.92 -4.25 -13.46
N ILE A 331 -18.26 -5.28 -12.67
CA ILE A 331 -17.72 -6.64 -12.80
C ILE A 331 -18.79 -7.54 -13.41
N ASN A 332 -18.56 -7.96 -14.66
CA ASN A 332 -19.45 -8.85 -15.39
C ASN A 332 -19.38 -10.29 -14.85
N GLY A 333 -20.38 -11.11 -15.23
CA GLY A 333 -20.45 -12.51 -14.80
C GLY A 333 -19.32 -13.42 -15.35
N ASP A 334 -18.57 -12.97 -16.36
CA ASP A 334 -17.36 -13.62 -16.87
C ASP A 334 -16.08 -13.08 -16.22
N TYR A 335 -16.20 -12.17 -15.24
CA TYR A 335 -15.13 -11.45 -14.55
C TYR A 335 -14.33 -10.46 -15.41
N SER A 336 -14.83 -10.12 -16.60
CA SER A 336 -14.41 -8.86 -17.23
C SER A 336 -14.91 -7.70 -16.38
N TYR A 337 -14.13 -6.62 -16.31
CA TYR A 337 -14.51 -5.43 -15.56
C TYR A 337 -14.18 -4.14 -16.30
N ASP A 338 -14.94 -3.09 -16.00
CA ASP A 338 -14.73 -1.75 -16.55
C ASP A 338 -15.12 -0.65 -15.54
N TYR A 339 -14.11 -0.06 -14.91
CA TYR A 339 -14.27 1.08 -13.99
C TYR A 339 -13.97 2.44 -14.66
N SER A 340 -13.87 2.50 -15.99
CA SER A 340 -13.52 3.75 -16.71
C SER A 340 -14.54 4.89 -16.53
N ALA A 341 -15.75 4.58 -16.05
CA ALA A 341 -16.73 5.59 -15.63
C ALA A 341 -16.20 6.46 -14.48
N VAL A 342 -15.32 5.92 -13.64
CA VAL A 342 -14.60 6.66 -12.60
C VAL A 342 -13.26 7.14 -13.17
N ALA A 343 -13.35 8.21 -13.97
CA ALA A 343 -12.22 8.69 -14.75
C ALA A 343 -11.01 9.11 -13.91
N GLY A 344 -9.81 8.88 -14.47
CA GLY A 344 -8.55 9.41 -13.94
C GLY A 344 -7.78 8.47 -13.02
N PHE A 345 -8.15 7.20 -12.93
CA PHE A 345 -7.49 6.20 -12.07
C PHE A 345 -6.91 5.05 -12.89
N PRO A 346 -5.63 5.11 -13.31
CA PRO A 346 -5.04 4.15 -14.24
C PRO A 346 -4.93 2.71 -13.70
N MET A 347 -5.00 2.52 -12.39
CA MET A 347 -4.82 1.24 -11.71
C MET A 347 -6.08 0.88 -10.91
N ALA A 348 -6.56 -0.34 -11.07
CA ALA A 348 -7.56 -0.97 -10.23
C ALA A 348 -6.90 -2.07 -9.37
N VAL A 349 -7.14 -2.01 -8.06
CA VAL A 349 -6.80 -3.04 -7.10
C VAL A 349 -8.10 -3.67 -6.63
N ILE A 350 -8.33 -4.93 -6.98
CA ILE A 350 -9.60 -5.63 -6.73
C ILE A 350 -9.32 -6.84 -5.85
N SER A 351 -9.95 -6.93 -4.69
CA SER A 351 -9.75 -8.01 -3.73
C SER A 351 -11.06 -8.77 -3.48
N TYR A 352 -10.94 -10.09 -3.39
CA TYR A 352 -11.99 -10.96 -2.86
C TYR A 352 -11.49 -11.63 -1.59
N THR A 353 -12.34 -11.62 -0.56
CA THR A 353 -12.15 -12.47 0.62
C THR A 353 -13.14 -13.63 0.53
N PHE A 354 -12.65 -14.85 0.66
CA PHE A 354 -13.43 -16.07 0.51
C PHE A 354 -13.62 -16.78 1.84
N LEU A 355 -14.78 -17.43 1.96
CA LEU A 355 -14.96 -18.54 2.90
C LEU A 355 -14.61 -19.83 2.18
N ALA A 356 -13.33 -20.23 2.26
CA ALA A 356 -12.85 -21.48 1.69
C ALA A 356 -12.68 -22.56 2.77
N PHE A 357 -12.58 -23.80 2.32
CA PHE A 357 -12.36 -24.96 3.17
C PHE A 357 -11.24 -25.83 2.59
N ASP A 358 -10.46 -26.46 3.47
CA ASP A 358 -9.50 -27.47 3.06
C ASP A 358 -10.17 -28.82 2.72
N SER A 359 -9.37 -29.81 2.33
CA SER A 359 -9.85 -31.15 2.01
C SER A 359 -10.45 -31.91 3.20
N GLU A 360 -10.19 -31.45 4.43
CA GLU A 360 -10.74 -31.98 5.68
C GLU A 360 -11.95 -31.17 6.20
N SER A 361 -12.46 -30.22 5.40
CA SER A 361 -13.57 -29.31 5.76
C SER A 361 -13.27 -28.35 6.91
N LYS A 362 -12.00 -28.04 7.17
CA LYS A 362 -11.60 -26.94 8.07
C LYS A 362 -11.64 -25.62 7.32
N ILE A 363 -11.99 -24.55 8.03
CA ILE A 363 -12.00 -23.20 7.48
C ILE A 363 -10.58 -22.84 7.06
N LEU A 364 -10.45 -22.34 5.84
CA LEU A 364 -9.20 -21.85 5.27
C LEU A 364 -9.45 -20.41 4.81
N PRO A 365 -9.02 -19.40 5.59
CA PRO A 365 -9.16 -18.00 5.19
C PRO A 365 -8.38 -17.77 3.89
N ALA A 366 -9.05 -17.26 2.86
CA ALA A 366 -8.39 -17.00 1.58
C ALA A 366 -8.71 -15.59 1.09
N LYS A 367 -7.68 -14.87 0.67
CA LYS A 367 -7.80 -13.56 0.03
C LYS A 367 -7.13 -13.61 -1.33
N TRP A 368 -7.80 -13.09 -2.36
CA TRP A 368 -7.24 -12.93 -3.70
C TRP A 368 -7.26 -11.46 -4.10
N THR A 369 -6.09 -10.84 -4.18
CA THR A 369 -5.88 -9.46 -4.61
C THR A 369 -5.42 -9.43 -6.06
N PHE A 370 -5.96 -8.53 -6.85
CA PHE A 370 -5.64 -8.35 -8.26
C PHE A 370 -5.17 -6.92 -8.50
N TYR A 371 -4.04 -6.77 -9.20
CA TYR A 371 -3.51 -5.50 -9.69
C TYR A 371 -3.61 -5.46 -11.22
N GLY A 372 -4.38 -4.51 -11.74
CA GLY A 372 -4.59 -4.34 -13.17
C GLY A 372 -5.01 -2.93 -13.55
N PRO A 373 -5.18 -2.64 -14.86
CA PRO A 373 -5.66 -1.34 -15.32
C PRO A 373 -7.12 -1.08 -14.90
N GLU A 374 -7.68 0.09 -15.22
CA GLU A 374 -9.08 0.44 -14.89
C GLU A 374 -10.14 -0.48 -15.54
N LYS A 375 -9.75 -1.27 -16.54
CA LYS A 375 -10.62 -2.25 -17.23
C LYS A 375 -9.80 -3.46 -17.66
N GLY A 376 -10.39 -4.65 -17.61
CA GLY A 376 -9.67 -5.86 -18.00
C GLY A 376 -10.43 -7.13 -17.64
N MET A 377 -9.66 -8.20 -17.41
CA MET A 377 -10.15 -9.51 -16.98
C MET A 377 -9.50 -9.86 -15.65
N LEU A 378 -10.28 -10.21 -14.63
CA LEU A 378 -9.73 -10.65 -13.34
C LEU A 378 -9.16 -12.06 -13.44
N ALA A 379 -8.09 -12.34 -12.70
CA ALA A 379 -7.45 -13.66 -12.70
C ALA A 379 -8.36 -14.82 -12.27
N ILE A 380 -9.40 -14.54 -11.46
CA ILE A 380 -10.43 -15.51 -11.08
C ILE A 380 -11.30 -16.00 -12.25
N SER A 381 -11.19 -15.38 -13.45
CA SER A 381 -11.84 -15.85 -14.67
C SER A 381 -11.35 -17.23 -15.12
N ALA A 382 -10.15 -17.62 -14.69
CA ALA A 382 -9.54 -18.92 -14.96
C ALA A 382 -9.39 -19.75 -13.67
N PRO A 383 -9.31 -21.10 -13.77
CA PRO A 383 -8.96 -21.93 -12.63
C PRO A 383 -7.56 -21.60 -12.10
N LEU A 384 -7.42 -21.48 -10.78
CA LEU A 384 -6.12 -21.31 -10.14
C LEU A 384 -5.46 -22.69 -10.01
N THR A 385 -4.47 -22.97 -10.85
CA THR A 385 -3.85 -24.30 -10.97
C THR A 385 -3.33 -24.81 -9.62
N GLY A 386 -3.85 -25.95 -9.16
CA GLY A 386 -3.48 -26.58 -7.88
C GLY A 386 -4.40 -26.20 -6.71
N TYR A 387 -5.27 -25.20 -6.87
CA TYR A 387 -6.14 -24.65 -5.83
C TYR A 387 -7.61 -24.58 -6.25
N GLU A 388 -7.97 -25.23 -7.35
CA GLU A 388 -9.30 -25.14 -7.97
C GLU A 388 -10.42 -25.58 -7.01
N GLU A 389 -10.12 -26.54 -6.14
CA GLU A 389 -11.06 -27.06 -5.13
C GLU A 389 -11.15 -26.17 -3.87
N ILE A 390 -10.18 -25.25 -3.67
CA ILE A 390 -10.14 -24.34 -2.51
C ILE A 390 -10.78 -22.99 -2.87
N ILE A 391 -10.26 -22.34 -3.91
CA ILE A 391 -10.76 -21.04 -4.39
C ILE A 391 -10.98 -21.06 -5.91
N ASN A 392 -12.19 -20.69 -6.30
CA ASN A 392 -12.58 -20.53 -7.69
C ASN A 392 -13.72 -19.50 -7.82
N ALA A 393 -14.15 -19.25 -9.06
CA ALA A 393 -15.27 -18.36 -9.39
C ALA A 393 -16.54 -18.59 -8.54
N LYS A 394 -16.85 -19.85 -8.22
CA LYS A 394 -18.05 -20.25 -7.47
C LYS A 394 -17.86 -20.25 -5.95
N THR A 395 -16.61 -20.17 -5.47
CA THR A 395 -16.33 -20.08 -4.04
C THR A 395 -17.05 -18.86 -3.45
N ARG A 396 -17.68 -19.07 -2.30
CA ARG A 396 -18.43 -18.03 -1.58
C ARG A 396 -17.48 -16.89 -1.21
N LYS A 397 -17.91 -15.66 -1.47
CA LYS A 397 -17.20 -14.43 -1.16
C LYS A 397 -17.84 -13.80 0.06
N ASP A 398 -17.03 -13.45 1.05
CA ASP A 398 -17.44 -12.74 2.25
C ASP A 398 -17.15 -11.23 2.14
N ALA A 399 -16.22 -10.84 1.26
CA ALA A 399 -16.01 -9.43 0.92
C ALA A 399 -15.55 -9.25 -0.54
N ILE A 400 -15.84 -8.06 -1.07
CA ILE A 400 -15.32 -7.55 -2.34
C ILE A 400 -14.84 -6.12 -2.06
N ASP A 401 -13.58 -5.84 -2.35
CA ASP A 401 -12.98 -4.52 -2.22
C ASP A 401 -12.41 -4.07 -3.56
N VAL A 402 -12.83 -2.91 -4.04
CA VAL A 402 -12.33 -2.29 -5.26
C VAL A 402 -11.69 -0.98 -4.87
N ARG A 403 -10.45 -0.77 -5.30
CA ARG A 403 -9.72 0.48 -5.09
C ARG A 403 -9.11 0.93 -6.41
N LEU A 404 -9.54 2.08 -6.91
CA LEU A 404 -8.90 2.72 -8.06
C LEU A 404 -7.89 3.73 -7.55
N VAL A 405 -6.69 3.73 -8.12
CA VAL A 405 -5.54 4.51 -7.63
C VAL A 405 -5.02 5.45 -8.70
N ASN A 406 -4.72 6.68 -8.28
CA ASN A 406 -4.04 7.69 -9.07
C ASN A 406 -2.89 8.30 -8.25
N SER A 407 -1.73 8.45 -8.88
CA SER A 407 -0.62 9.28 -8.44
C SER A 407 -0.55 10.53 -9.30
N LEU A 408 -0.29 11.69 -8.70
CA LEU A 408 -0.10 12.93 -9.46
C LEU A 408 1.15 12.87 -10.36
N SER A 409 2.12 12.00 -10.05
CA SER A 409 3.37 11.90 -10.80
C SER A 409 3.24 11.16 -12.13
N SER A 410 2.21 10.33 -12.30
CA SER A 410 2.03 9.51 -13.50
C SER A 410 0.57 9.15 -13.74
N ASN A 411 0.14 9.10 -15.00
CA ASN A 411 -1.12 8.52 -15.42
C ASN A 411 -0.96 7.21 -16.22
N ASN A 412 0.25 6.65 -16.26
CA ASN A 412 0.58 5.46 -17.02
C ASN A 412 0.51 4.22 -16.11
N TYR A 413 -0.39 3.29 -16.41
CA TYR A 413 -0.54 2.01 -15.69
C TYR A 413 0.79 1.31 -15.37
N HIS A 414 1.74 1.29 -16.31
CA HIS A 414 3.01 0.59 -16.09
C HIS A 414 3.87 1.20 -14.97
N ASP A 415 3.72 2.48 -14.65
CA ASP A 415 4.41 3.08 -13.50
C ASP A 415 3.78 2.60 -12.18
N TYR A 416 2.46 2.38 -12.17
CA TYR A 416 1.72 1.87 -11.02
C TYR A 416 2.07 0.40 -10.77
N ILE A 417 1.99 -0.44 -11.81
CA ILE A 417 2.30 -1.86 -11.64
C ILE A 417 3.75 -2.06 -11.20
N LYS A 418 4.70 -1.26 -11.71
CA LYS A 418 6.10 -1.25 -11.23
C LYS A 418 6.21 -0.86 -9.76
N TYR A 419 5.47 0.15 -9.32
CA TYR A 419 5.44 0.55 -7.92
C TYR A 419 4.87 -0.55 -7.01
N TYR A 420 3.73 -1.14 -7.39
CA TYR A 420 3.02 -2.14 -6.57
C TYR A 420 3.67 -3.54 -6.59
N GLN A 421 4.30 -3.94 -7.70
CA GLN A 421 5.05 -5.20 -7.76
C GLN A 421 6.38 -5.09 -7.01
N GLY A 422 6.95 -3.89 -6.91
CA GLY A 422 8.12 -3.61 -6.08
C GLY A 422 7.77 -3.49 -4.59
N ASN A 423 8.72 -3.02 -3.77
CA ASN A 423 8.51 -2.81 -2.33
C ASN A 423 7.81 -1.45 -2.04
N SER A 424 6.54 -1.32 -2.46
CA SER A 424 5.76 -0.08 -2.30
C SER A 424 5.67 0.41 -0.85
N SER A 425 5.56 -0.51 0.12
CA SER A 425 5.50 -0.22 1.56
C SER A 425 6.77 0.44 2.10
N ALA A 426 7.95 0.14 1.54
CA ALA A 426 9.20 0.75 1.96
C ALA A 426 9.50 2.08 1.25
N ASN A 427 8.71 2.47 0.25
CA ASN A 427 9.01 3.61 -0.62
C ASN A 427 7.95 4.73 -0.53
N MET A 428 7.53 5.03 0.70
CA MET A 428 6.45 5.99 1.01
C MET A 428 6.78 7.45 0.68
N THR A 429 8.07 7.78 0.48
CA THR A 429 8.58 9.12 0.19
C THR A 429 8.99 9.31 -1.28
N SER A 430 8.85 8.26 -2.12
CA SER A 430 9.09 8.36 -3.56
C SER A 430 8.20 9.40 -4.22
N ASP A 431 8.67 9.99 -5.33
CA ASP A 431 7.88 10.93 -6.13
C ASP A 431 6.52 10.36 -6.54
N PHE A 432 6.44 9.04 -6.74
CA PHE A 432 5.19 8.33 -7.02
C PHE A 432 4.20 8.35 -5.86
N ALA A 433 4.69 8.21 -4.63
CA ALA A 433 3.86 8.16 -3.42
C ALA A 433 3.57 9.54 -2.79
N LYS A 434 4.22 10.62 -3.27
CA LYS A 434 4.09 11.97 -2.72
C LYS A 434 2.67 12.51 -2.74
N GLU A 435 1.95 12.32 -3.84
CA GLU A 435 0.55 12.73 -3.95
C GLU A 435 -0.27 11.62 -4.58
N MET A 436 -1.07 10.94 -3.76
CA MET A 436 -1.93 9.85 -4.20
C MET A 436 -3.40 10.18 -3.93
N THR A 437 -4.24 9.88 -4.90
CA THR A 437 -5.69 9.81 -4.71
C THR A 437 -6.15 8.39 -4.93
N ALA A 438 -7.17 7.98 -4.18
CA ALA A 438 -7.82 6.70 -4.40
C ALA A 438 -9.32 6.84 -4.19
N VAL A 439 -10.07 6.01 -4.89
CA VAL A 439 -11.49 5.81 -4.67
C VAL A 439 -11.73 4.35 -4.37
N GLU A 440 -12.52 4.08 -3.34
CA GLU A 440 -12.78 2.74 -2.86
C GLU A 440 -14.29 2.45 -2.91
N LEU A 441 -14.62 1.21 -3.24
CA LEU A 441 -15.94 0.61 -3.10
C LEU A 441 -15.74 -0.74 -2.40
N ALA A 442 -16.35 -0.90 -1.24
CA ALA A 442 -16.20 -2.11 -0.43
C ALA A 442 -17.58 -2.68 -0.08
N ARG A 443 -17.75 -3.98 -0.27
CA ARG A 443 -18.92 -4.75 0.18
C ARG A 443 -18.48 -5.87 1.11
N LYS A 444 -19.11 -5.94 2.27
CA LYS A 444 -18.93 -7.01 3.25
C LYS A 444 -20.25 -7.73 3.50
N TYR A 445 -20.23 -9.05 3.50
CA TYR A 445 -21.37 -9.90 3.87
C TYR A 445 -21.24 -10.36 5.32
N TYR A 446 -22.38 -10.50 6.01
CA TYR A 446 -22.48 -10.93 7.42
C TYR A 446 -23.07 -12.33 7.58
#